data_AF-B4CUK3-F1
#
_entry.id   AF-B4CUK3-F1
#
_cell.length_a   1.000
_cell.length_b   1.000
_cell.length_c   1.000
_cell.angle_alpha   90.00
_cell.angle_beta   90.00
_cell.angle_gamma   90.00
#
_symmetry.space_group_name_H-M   'P 1'
#
loop_
_entity.id
_entity.type
_entity.pdbx_description
1 polymer ?
#
loop_
_entity_poly.entity_id
_entity_poly.type
_entity_poly.pdbx_seq_one_letter_code
_entity_poly.pdbx_strand_id
1 'polypeptide(L)'
;MVREIASEPFDLLQGPLYRVNLLRRAPDDHVFVFTIHHAIGDGWTLGLFVQELCLAYIQRARGMKDPLPVVPQTYSAWGAVERAFWQPSELQPRIAFWKSHLAGYRRLWSALEGPVTASGSHVRLVSHFPAELAKASRELARRSSATLFSTLLVAFQVAFARWAKTDDVLVGTPVANRTKQVTKETMGYYAGIVPIRGPVNVEKTFSASLREMHQKTADCFANAIPFAELAQALGDAGAPGHNPIFEIRFALQNHPIPDVALPGLSAKLRMRSTGTARYHLACEVTEEGEQLEVVWLFRPQLFQQAEVENLGRLFESVLATACRTPEARVAALTESSS
;
A
#
# COMPACT_ATOMS: atom_id res chain seq x y z
N MET A 1 -8.84 24.91 -5.43
CA MET A 1 -8.79 24.32 -6.79
C MET A 1 -8.30 22.86 -6.87
N VAL A 2 -7.02 22.49 -7.02
CA VAL A 2 -6.67 21.05 -7.25
C VAL A 2 -7.17 20.12 -6.13
N ARG A 3 -6.93 20.49 -4.86
CA ARG A 3 -7.43 19.71 -3.71
C ARG A 3 -8.95 19.64 -3.66
N GLU A 4 -9.61 20.76 -3.94
CA GLU A 4 -11.05 20.92 -3.93
C GLU A 4 -11.73 20.05 -4.99
N ILE A 5 -11.22 20.08 -6.23
CA ILE A 5 -11.62 19.19 -7.32
C ILE A 5 -11.48 17.73 -6.87
N ALA A 6 -10.31 17.37 -6.33
CA ALA A 6 -10.04 15.98 -5.92
C ALA A 6 -10.90 15.53 -4.72
N SER A 7 -11.36 16.44 -3.87
CA SER A 7 -12.16 16.13 -2.66
C SER A 7 -13.67 16.09 -2.89
N GLU A 8 -14.16 16.57 -4.03
CA GLU A 8 -15.57 16.50 -4.37
C GLU A 8 -16.05 15.03 -4.42
N PRO A 9 -17.09 14.66 -3.65
CA PRO A 9 -17.60 13.28 -3.63
C PRO A 9 -18.14 12.83 -4.99
N PHE A 10 -18.10 11.52 -5.23
CA PHE A 10 -18.78 10.90 -6.37
C PHE A 10 -20.11 10.30 -5.91
N ASP A 11 -21.16 10.45 -6.73
CA ASP A 11 -22.35 9.60 -6.61
C ASP A 11 -22.04 8.24 -7.25
N LEU A 12 -21.97 7.18 -6.44
CA LEU A 12 -21.63 5.83 -6.91
C LEU A 12 -22.71 5.22 -7.80
N LEU A 13 -23.93 5.77 -7.79
CA LEU A 13 -25.04 5.31 -8.62
C LEU A 13 -25.10 6.05 -9.97
N GLN A 14 -24.40 7.19 -10.10
CA GLN A 14 -24.43 8.03 -11.31
C GLN A 14 -23.01 8.21 -11.87
N GLY A 15 -22.73 7.51 -12.97
CA GLY A 15 -21.44 7.59 -13.65
C GLY A 15 -21.27 8.88 -14.51
N PRO A 16 -20.03 9.17 -14.96
CA PRO A 16 -18.80 8.39 -14.74
C PRO A 16 -18.16 8.63 -13.36
N LEU A 17 -17.54 7.60 -12.79
CA LEU A 17 -16.83 7.67 -11.50
C LEU A 17 -15.38 8.18 -11.63
N TYR A 18 -15.14 9.02 -12.63
CA TYR A 18 -13.89 9.75 -12.83
C TYR A 18 -14.18 11.17 -13.33
N ARG A 19 -13.25 12.09 -13.11
CA ARG A 19 -13.32 13.48 -13.53
C ARG A 19 -11.98 13.91 -14.13
N VAL A 20 -12.04 14.71 -15.18
CA VAL A 20 -10.88 15.26 -15.89
C VAL A 20 -10.98 16.77 -15.89
N ASN A 21 -9.93 17.44 -15.45
CA ASN A 21 -9.86 18.90 -15.46
C ASN A 21 -8.51 19.35 -16.02
N LEU A 22 -8.51 20.41 -16.82
CA LEU A 22 -7.30 21.06 -17.28
C LEU A 22 -7.32 22.51 -16.79
N LEU A 23 -6.42 22.83 -15.86
CA LEU A 23 -6.35 24.14 -15.25
C LEU A 23 -5.24 24.94 -15.92
N ARG A 24 -5.57 26.06 -16.54
CA ARG A 24 -4.59 26.96 -17.15
C ARG A 24 -4.05 27.94 -16.10
N ARG A 25 -2.74 27.90 -15.84
CA ARG A 25 -2.05 28.85 -14.94
C ARG A 25 -1.46 30.04 -15.69
N ALA A 26 -0.96 29.79 -16.90
CA ALA A 26 -0.42 30.78 -17.83
C ALA A 26 -0.61 30.27 -19.27
N PRO A 27 -0.22 31.03 -20.32
CA PRO A 27 -0.35 30.57 -21.69
C PRO A 27 0.26 29.21 -21.98
N ASP A 28 1.43 28.91 -21.39
CA ASP A 28 2.20 27.68 -21.59
C ASP A 28 2.34 26.84 -20.30
N ASP A 29 1.58 27.15 -19.26
CA ASP A 29 1.59 26.42 -17.97
C ASP A 29 0.19 25.91 -17.63
N HIS A 30 0.06 24.59 -17.57
CA HIS A 30 -1.21 23.90 -17.34
C HIS A 30 -1.05 22.81 -16.28
N VAL A 31 -2.12 22.58 -15.52
CA VAL A 31 -2.23 21.46 -14.58
C VAL A 31 -3.35 20.56 -15.03
N PHE A 32 -3.00 19.36 -15.48
CA PHE A 32 -3.94 18.29 -15.76
C PHE A 32 -4.28 17.55 -14.46
N VAL A 33 -5.56 17.48 -14.12
CA VAL A 33 -6.07 16.81 -12.92
C VAL A 33 -7.01 15.70 -13.35
N PHE A 34 -6.59 14.46 -13.11
CA PHE A 34 -7.42 13.27 -13.22
C PHE A 34 -7.79 12.79 -11.83
N THR A 35 -9.08 12.59 -11.58
CA THR A 35 -9.59 12.05 -10.32
C THR A 35 -10.45 10.84 -10.64
N ILE A 36 -10.26 9.73 -9.93
CA ILE A 36 -11.00 8.49 -10.13
C ILE A 36 -11.44 7.95 -8.77
N HIS A 37 -12.67 7.46 -8.68
CA HIS A 37 -13.13 6.79 -7.47
C HIS A 37 -12.49 5.40 -7.36
N HIS A 38 -11.97 5.04 -6.18
CA HIS A 38 -11.28 3.77 -5.97
C HIS A 38 -12.13 2.53 -6.30
N ALA A 39 -13.46 2.62 -6.28
CA ALA A 39 -14.34 1.52 -6.69
C ALA A 39 -14.14 1.05 -8.15
N ILE A 40 -13.58 1.89 -9.01
CA ILE A 40 -13.33 1.57 -10.42
C ILE A 40 -11.85 1.63 -10.82
N GLY A 41 -10.94 1.88 -9.86
CA GLY A 41 -9.52 2.04 -10.15
C GLY A 41 -8.60 1.84 -8.95
N ASP A 42 -7.51 1.13 -9.19
CA ASP A 42 -6.38 0.94 -8.27
C ASP A 42 -5.11 1.65 -8.79
N GLY A 43 -4.00 1.55 -8.05
CA GLY A 43 -2.74 2.18 -8.46
C GLY A 43 -2.20 1.68 -9.80
N TRP A 44 -2.49 0.42 -10.16
CA TRP A 44 -2.13 -0.14 -11.47
C TRP A 44 -2.95 0.48 -12.60
N THR A 45 -4.24 0.71 -12.37
CA THR A 45 -5.15 1.41 -13.29
C THR A 45 -4.67 2.82 -13.59
N LEU A 46 -4.14 3.54 -12.58
CA LEU A 46 -3.54 4.85 -12.79
C LEU A 46 -2.30 4.78 -13.70
N GLY A 47 -1.45 3.75 -13.52
CA GLY A 47 -0.30 3.51 -14.40
C GLY A 47 -0.73 3.27 -15.86
N LEU A 48 -1.70 2.38 -16.08
CA LEU A 48 -2.28 2.13 -17.40
C LEU A 48 -2.88 3.39 -18.02
N PHE A 49 -3.64 4.15 -17.23
CA PHE A 49 -4.25 5.40 -17.67
C PHE A 49 -3.19 6.40 -18.15
N VAL A 50 -2.11 6.60 -17.38
CA VAL A 50 -1.03 7.51 -17.78
C VAL A 50 -0.34 7.01 -19.06
N GLN A 51 -0.07 5.71 -19.17
CA GLN A 51 0.54 5.12 -20.36
C GLN A 51 -0.31 5.35 -21.61
N GLU A 52 -1.60 5.02 -21.53
CA GLU A 52 -2.55 5.19 -22.64
C GLU A 52 -2.79 6.66 -22.97
N LEU A 53 -2.82 7.55 -21.97
CA LEU A 53 -2.91 8.99 -22.19
C LEU A 53 -1.71 9.53 -22.96
N CYS A 54 -0.50 9.11 -22.60
CA CYS A 54 0.73 9.52 -23.29
C CYS A 54 0.75 9.01 -24.73
N LEU A 55 0.42 7.72 -24.93
CA LEU A 55 0.29 7.13 -26.26
C LEU A 55 -0.73 7.90 -27.10
N ALA A 56 -1.90 8.17 -26.53
CA ALA A 56 -2.95 8.90 -27.24
C ALA A 56 -2.51 10.31 -27.62
N TYR A 57 -1.86 11.02 -26.70
CA TYR A 57 -1.34 12.35 -26.95
C TYR A 57 -0.31 12.35 -28.09
N ILE A 58 0.71 11.48 -28.04
CA ILE A 58 1.78 11.41 -29.05
C ILE A 58 1.21 11.17 -30.45
N GLN A 59 0.29 10.22 -30.56
CA GLN A 59 -0.25 9.82 -31.85
C GLN A 59 -1.22 10.87 -32.41
N ARG A 60 -2.03 11.51 -31.55
CA ARG A 60 -2.91 12.62 -31.94
C ARG A 60 -2.12 13.86 -32.33
N ALA A 61 -1.02 14.17 -31.66
CA ALA A 61 -0.11 15.25 -32.05
C ALA A 61 0.50 15.04 -33.44
N ARG A 62 0.59 13.79 -33.90
CA ARG A 62 1.05 13.40 -35.25
C ARG A 62 -0.09 13.28 -36.28
N GLY A 63 -1.32 13.62 -35.91
CA GLY A 63 -2.49 13.55 -36.80
C GLY A 63 -3.06 12.14 -37.03
N MET A 64 -2.65 11.13 -36.24
CA MET A 64 -3.20 9.77 -36.35
C MET A 64 -4.56 9.64 -35.66
N LYS A 65 -5.42 8.77 -36.21
CA LYS A 65 -6.74 8.42 -35.66
C LYS A 65 -6.63 7.16 -34.79
N ASP A 66 -7.38 7.18 -33.68
CA ASP A 66 -7.57 6.10 -32.69
C ASP A 66 -6.31 5.28 -32.29
N PRO A 67 -5.50 5.81 -31.35
CA PRO A 67 -4.19 5.25 -31.05
C PRO A 67 -4.16 4.19 -29.95
N LEU A 68 -5.31 3.84 -29.36
CA LEU A 68 -5.35 3.01 -28.15
C LEU A 68 -5.40 1.51 -28.49
N PRO A 69 -4.75 0.67 -27.66
CA PRO A 69 -4.83 -0.77 -27.83
C PRO A 69 -6.26 -1.29 -27.58
N VAL A 70 -6.60 -2.43 -28.19
CA VAL A 70 -7.87 -3.11 -27.92
C VAL A 70 -7.85 -3.62 -26.48
N VAL A 71 -8.90 -3.30 -25.71
CA VAL A 71 -9.06 -3.78 -24.34
C VAL A 71 -9.35 -5.28 -24.37
N PRO A 72 -8.53 -6.13 -23.72
CA PRO A 72 -8.60 -7.58 -23.92
C PRO A 72 -9.75 -8.24 -23.15
N GLN A 73 -10.27 -7.61 -22.09
CA GLN A 73 -11.48 -8.03 -21.38
C GLN A 73 -12.14 -6.84 -20.67
N THR A 74 -13.42 -6.95 -20.32
CA THR A 74 -14.04 -5.99 -19.40
C THR A 74 -13.80 -6.37 -17.94
N TYR A 75 -13.80 -5.39 -17.04
CA TYR A 75 -13.77 -5.63 -15.59
C TYR A 75 -14.96 -6.48 -15.12
N SER A 76 -16.14 -6.31 -15.73
CA SER A 76 -17.35 -7.10 -15.42
C SER A 76 -17.18 -8.58 -15.78
N ALA A 77 -16.54 -8.89 -16.91
CA ALA A 77 -16.24 -10.26 -17.31
C ALA A 77 -15.26 -10.92 -16.33
N TRP A 78 -14.21 -10.21 -15.94
CA TRP A 78 -13.29 -10.68 -14.89
C TRP A 78 -14.03 -10.93 -13.58
N GLY A 79 -14.87 -9.98 -13.12
CA GLY A 79 -15.59 -10.11 -11.86
C GLY A 79 -16.58 -11.28 -11.84
N ALA A 80 -17.14 -11.68 -12.99
CA ALA A 80 -17.96 -12.88 -13.09
C ALA A 80 -17.15 -14.16 -12.89
N VAL A 81 -15.96 -14.24 -13.52
CA VAL A 81 -15.02 -15.37 -13.34
C VAL A 81 -14.52 -15.45 -11.90
N GLU A 82 -14.17 -14.30 -11.30
CA GLU A 82 -13.68 -14.22 -9.93
C GLU A 82 -14.75 -14.72 -8.93
N ARG A 83 -16.01 -14.29 -9.08
CA ARG A 83 -17.12 -14.79 -8.24
C ARG A 83 -17.37 -16.28 -8.41
N ALA A 84 -17.27 -16.78 -9.64
CA ALA A 84 -17.45 -18.21 -9.91
C ALA A 84 -16.34 -19.06 -9.29
N PHE A 85 -15.12 -18.52 -9.16
CA PHE A 85 -13.97 -19.21 -8.58
C PHE A 85 -14.11 -19.41 -7.06
N TRP A 86 -14.60 -18.41 -6.33
CA TRP A 86 -14.70 -18.44 -4.86
C TRP A 86 -15.89 -19.26 -4.34
N GLN A 87 -15.95 -20.54 -4.70
CA GLN A 87 -16.89 -21.52 -4.15
C GLN A 87 -16.42 -22.04 -2.78
N PRO A 88 -17.30 -22.64 -1.95
CA PRO A 88 -16.92 -23.22 -0.67
C PRO A 88 -15.71 -24.16 -0.73
N SER A 89 -15.56 -24.95 -1.81
CA SER A 89 -14.42 -25.86 -1.99
C SER A 89 -13.07 -25.15 -2.06
N GLU A 90 -13.02 -23.94 -2.63
CA GLU A 90 -11.81 -23.12 -2.73
C GLU A 90 -11.61 -22.24 -1.48
N LEU A 91 -12.70 -21.75 -0.89
CA LEU A 91 -12.67 -20.87 0.27
C LEU A 91 -12.30 -21.59 1.56
N GLN A 92 -12.89 -22.77 1.84
CA GLN A 92 -12.77 -23.43 3.15
C GLN A 92 -11.32 -23.76 3.55
N PRO A 93 -10.45 -24.33 2.68
CA PRO A 93 -9.05 -24.58 3.02
C PRO A 93 -8.29 -23.29 3.38
N ARG A 94 -8.55 -22.20 2.64
CA ARG A 94 -7.91 -20.89 2.88
C ARG A 94 -8.44 -20.24 4.17
N ILE A 95 -9.73 -20.37 4.46
CA ILE A 95 -10.31 -19.94 5.74
C ILE A 95 -9.68 -20.69 6.90
N ALA A 96 -9.46 -22.00 6.78
CA ALA A 96 -8.79 -22.79 7.81
C ALA A 96 -7.34 -22.31 8.04
N PHE A 97 -6.60 -22.05 6.96
CA PHE A 97 -5.29 -21.40 7.04
C PHE A 97 -5.37 -20.08 7.81
N TRP A 98 -6.30 -19.19 7.47
CA TRP A 98 -6.42 -17.87 8.10
C TRP A 98 -6.81 -17.93 9.57
N LYS A 99 -7.73 -18.82 9.95
CA LYS A 99 -8.11 -19.04 11.35
C LYS A 99 -6.93 -19.51 12.19
N SER A 100 -6.09 -20.40 11.65
CA SER A 100 -4.86 -20.84 12.29
C SER A 100 -3.82 -19.72 12.36
N HIS A 101 -3.54 -19.08 11.23
CA HIS A 101 -2.53 -18.04 11.08
C HIS A 101 -2.77 -16.84 11.99
N LEU A 102 -4.04 -16.42 12.11
CA LEU A 102 -4.45 -15.29 12.93
C LEU A 102 -4.91 -15.72 14.33
N ALA A 103 -4.76 -16.98 14.75
CA ALA A 103 -5.21 -17.43 16.05
C ALA A 103 -4.61 -16.59 17.20
N GLY A 104 -5.46 -15.93 18.00
CA GLY A 104 -5.03 -15.09 19.11
C GLY A 104 -4.34 -13.79 18.70
N TYR A 105 -4.54 -13.30 17.47
CA TYR A 105 -4.11 -11.96 17.09
C TYR A 105 -4.74 -10.91 18.01
N ARG A 106 -4.00 -9.85 18.30
CA ARG A 106 -4.49 -8.72 19.09
C ARG A 106 -4.69 -7.54 18.17
N ARG A 107 -5.87 -6.90 18.25
CA ARG A 107 -6.05 -5.60 17.60
C ARG A 107 -5.22 -4.57 18.36
N LEU A 108 -4.26 -3.97 17.66
CA LEU A 108 -3.47 -2.87 18.19
C LEU A 108 -4.42 -1.71 18.53
N TRP A 109 -4.28 -1.19 19.75
CA TRP A 109 -5.07 -0.07 20.28
C TRP A 109 -6.58 -0.23 20.25
N SER A 110 -7.09 -1.42 20.57
CA SER A 110 -8.53 -1.61 20.81
C SER A 110 -9.14 -0.65 21.85
N ALA A 111 -8.31 0.02 22.67
CA ALA A 111 -8.70 1.00 23.70
C ALA A 111 -8.52 2.47 23.29
N LEU A 112 -7.99 2.79 22.09
CA LEU A 112 -7.97 4.18 21.61
C LEU A 112 -9.36 4.55 21.11
N GLU A 113 -10.23 4.94 22.04
CA GLU A 113 -11.57 5.48 21.77
C GLU A 113 -11.45 6.93 21.29
N GLY A 114 -11.27 7.11 19.97
CA GLY A 114 -11.44 8.41 19.32
C GLY A 114 -12.90 8.65 18.93
N PRO A 115 -13.38 9.91 18.85
CA PRO A 115 -14.74 10.20 18.41
C PRO A 115 -15.03 9.56 17.05
N VAL A 116 -16.16 8.86 17.02
CA VAL A 116 -16.68 8.00 15.95
C VAL A 116 -16.98 8.81 14.69
N THR A 117 -15.95 9.24 13.98
CA THR A 117 -16.09 9.78 12.62
C THR A 117 -15.32 8.87 11.69
N ALA A 118 -16.08 8.08 10.91
CA ALA A 118 -15.56 7.10 9.95
C ALA A 118 -14.72 7.74 8.81
N SER A 119 -14.72 9.07 8.72
CA SER A 119 -13.99 9.86 7.73
C SER A 119 -13.31 11.04 8.42
N GLY A 120 -12.01 10.90 8.68
CA GLY A 120 -11.15 11.97 9.18
C GLY A 120 -10.12 12.39 8.14
N SER A 121 -9.78 13.68 8.10
CA SER A 121 -8.62 14.16 7.37
C SER A 121 -7.35 13.56 7.95
N HIS A 122 -6.53 12.91 7.13
CA HIS A 122 -5.22 12.40 7.56
C HIS A 122 -4.18 13.51 7.49
N VAL A 123 -3.25 13.52 8.44
CA VAL A 123 -2.00 14.25 8.31
C VAL A 123 -1.07 13.41 7.45
N ARG A 124 -0.40 14.05 6.48
CA ARG A 124 0.62 13.43 5.63
C ARG A 124 2.00 13.94 6.04
N LEU A 125 2.83 13.04 6.54
CA LEU A 125 4.25 13.28 6.81
C LEU A 125 5.09 12.53 5.78
N VAL A 126 6.19 13.15 5.31
CA VAL A 126 7.10 12.55 4.34
C VAL A 126 8.51 12.57 4.90
N SER A 127 9.19 11.45 4.77
CA SER A 127 10.61 11.27 5.07
C SER A 127 11.26 10.50 3.92
N HIS A 128 12.59 10.52 3.84
CA HIS A 128 13.32 9.80 2.80
C HIS A 128 14.43 8.99 3.45
N PHE A 129 14.52 7.72 3.11
CA PHE A 129 15.71 6.93 3.44
C PHE A 129 16.76 7.15 2.35
N PRO A 130 18.01 7.45 2.74
CA PRO A 130 19.06 7.80 1.79
C PRO A 130 19.39 6.62 0.87
N ALA A 131 19.97 6.93 -0.30
CA ALA A 131 20.29 5.94 -1.34
C ALA A 131 21.16 4.78 -0.82
N GLU A 132 22.11 5.08 0.07
CA GLU A 132 22.95 4.07 0.71
C GLU A 132 22.14 3.08 1.55
N LEU A 133 21.15 3.56 2.30
CA LEU A 133 20.28 2.70 3.10
C LEU A 133 19.34 1.88 2.21
N ALA A 134 18.80 2.48 1.16
CA ALA A 134 17.98 1.78 0.17
C ALA A 134 18.76 0.64 -0.50
N LYS A 135 19.99 0.92 -0.95
CA LYS A 135 20.91 -0.08 -1.53
C LYS A 135 21.27 -1.19 -0.54
N ALA A 136 21.62 -0.83 0.70
CA ALA A 136 21.93 -1.80 1.74
C ALA A 136 20.73 -2.70 2.07
N SER A 137 19.52 -2.15 2.06
CA SER A 137 18.27 -2.89 2.29
C SER A 137 18.00 -3.91 1.18
N ARG A 138 18.20 -3.53 -0.09
CA ARG A 138 18.10 -4.45 -1.24
C ARG A 138 19.15 -5.56 -1.17
N GLU A 139 20.38 -5.23 -0.78
CA GLU A 139 21.44 -6.22 -0.64
C GLU A 139 21.18 -7.19 0.52
N LEU A 140 20.67 -6.70 1.66
CA LEU A 140 20.24 -7.55 2.78
C LEU A 140 19.13 -8.52 2.37
N ALA A 141 18.12 -8.01 1.65
CA ALA A 141 17.04 -8.83 1.09
C ALA A 141 17.61 -9.96 0.22
N ARG A 142 18.49 -9.62 -0.73
CA ARG A 142 19.14 -10.58 -1.63
C ARG A 142 19.95 -11.63 -0.88
N ARG A 143 20.79 -11.22 0.09
CA ARG A 143 21.61 -12.13 0.91
C ARG A 143 20.78 -13.08 1.76
N SER A 144 19.59 -12.65 2.16
CA SER A 144 18.68 -13.43 3.01
C SER A 144 17.67 -14.26 2.21
N SER A 145 17.79 -14.30 0.88
CA SER A 145 16.79 -14.89 -0.03
C SER A 145 15.37 -14.40 0.25
N ALA A 146 15.25 -13.10 0.53
CA ALA A 146 14.01 -12.40 0.85
C ALA A 146 13.77 -11.23 -0.12
N THR A 147 12.62 -10.58 0.00
CA THR A 147 12.29 -9.39 -0.79
C THR A 147 12.58 -8.10 -0.02
N LEU A 148 12.70 -6.99 -0.76
CA LEU A 148 12.75 -5.66 -0.16
C LEU A 148 11.51 -5.40 0.72
N PHE A 149 10.32 -5.83 0.27
CA PHE A 149 9.10 -5.75 1.05
C PHE A 149 9.24 -6.45 2.41
N SER A 150 9.66 -7.72 2.44
CA SER A 150 9.82 -8.46 3.71
C SER A 150 10.87 -7.82 4.62
N THR A 151 11.95 -7.28 4.04
CA THR A 151 13.01 -6.59 4.78
C THR A 151 12.49 -5.34 5.48
N LEU A 152 11.80 -4.48 4.72
CA LEU A 152 11.20 -3.26 5.26
C LEU A 152 10.08 -3.58 6.25
N LEU A 153 9.26 -4.61 5.99
CA LEU A 153 8.18 -5.02 6.88
C LEU A 153 8.71 -5.49 8.24
N VAL A 154 9.76 -6.31 8.29
CA VAL A 154 10.33 -6.75 9.57
C VAL A 154 10.94 -5.58 10.33
N ALA A 155 11.69 -4.70 9.65
CA ALA A 155 12.22 -3.50 10.30
C ALA A 155 11.09 -2.58 10.82
N PHE A 156 10.00 -2.43 10.07
CA PHE A 156 8.82 -1.70 10.50
C PHE A 156 8.16 -2.35 11.71
N GLN A 157 7.91 -3.66 11.70
CA GLN A 157 7.27 -4.38 12.81
C GLN A 157 8.11 -4.33 14.08
N VAL A 158 9.45 -4.44 13.97
CA VAL A 158 10.37 -4.29 15.11
C VAL A 158 10.32 -2.87 15.68
N ALA A 159 10.41 -1.85 14.83
CA ALA A 159 10.33 -0.45 15.25
C ALA A 159 8.97 -0.15 15.90
N PHE A 160 7.90 -0.59 15.27
CA PHE A 160 6.54 -0.42 15.76
C PHE A 160 6.31 -1.14 17.08
N ALA A 161 6.77 -2.39 17.22
CA ALA A 161 6.68 -3.17 18.45
C ALA A 161 7.33 -2.43 19.64
N ARG A 162 8.54 -1.90 19.44
CA ARG A 162 9.22 -1.09 20.47
C ARG A 162 8.45 0.20 20.78
N TRP A 163 7.99 0.91 19.76
CA TRP A 163 7.29 2.19 19.92
C TRP A 163 5.93 2.02 20.63
N ALA A 164 5.15 1.02 20.23
CA ALA A 164 3.82 0.72 20.80
C ALA A 164 3.89 -0.19 22.04
N LYS A 165 5.09 -0.62 22.47
CA LYS A 165 5.32 -1.54 23.60
C LYS A 165 4.49 -2.84 23.50
N THR A 166 4.52 -3.45 22.33
CA THR A 166 3.82 -4.70 22.00
C THR A 166 4.80 -5.72 21.44
N ASP A 167 4.47 -7.00 21.51
CA ASP A 167 5.21 -8.13 20.95
C ASP A 167 4.52 -8.74 19.72
N ASP A 168 3.36 -8.24 19.32
CA ASP A 168 2.59 -8.73 18.18
C ASP A 168 2.08 -7.56 17.34
N VAL A 169 2.49 -7.52 16.07
CA VAL A 169 2.14 -6.44 15.14
C VAL A 169 1.42 -7.01 13.93
N LEU A 170 0.15 -6.64 13.78
CA LEU A 170 -0.67 -7.00 12.62
C LEU A 170 -0.83 -5.80 11.70
N VAL A 171 -0.46 -5.98 10.43
CA VAL A 171 -0.60 -4.95 9.39
C VAL A 171 -1.44 -5.48 8.23
N GLY A 172 -2.19 -4.60 7.57
CA GLY A 172 -2.72 -4.87 6.25
C GLY A 172 -1.76 -4.41 5.16
N THR A 173 -1.48 -5.27 4.19
CA THR A 173 -0.70 -4.92 3.00
C THR A 173 -1.55 -5.04 1.74
N PRO A 174 -1.54 -4.03 0.84
CA PRO A 174 -2.25 -4.13 -0.43
C PRO A 174 -1.60 -5.21 -1.32
N VAL A 175 -2.42 -5.90 -2.09
CA VAL A 175 -1.98 -6.83 -3.14
C VAL A 175 -2.63 -6.44 -4.45
N ALA A 176 -1.91 -6.51 -5.57
CA ALA A 176 -2.44 -6.06 -6.86
C ALA A 176 -3.47 -7.04 -7.46
N ASN A 177 -3.38 -8.34 -7.14
CA ASN A 177 -4.18 -9.42 -7.73
C ASN A 177 -4.19 -9.46 -9.28
N ARG A 178 -3.09 -9.00 -9.90
CA ARG A 178 -2.93 -8.96 -11.36
C ARG A 178 -1.92 -10.02 -11.83
N THR A 179 -2.25 -11.29 -11.61
CA THR A 179 -1.36 -12.42 -11.95
C THR A 179 -1.39 -12.80 -13.44
N LYS A 180 -2.50 -12.54 -14.14
CA LYS A 180 -2.67 -12.84 -15.57
C LYS A 180 -2.36 -11.62 -16.44
N GLN A 181 -1.88 -11.83 -17.66
CA GLN A 181 -1.58 -10.71 -18.58
C GLN A 181 -2.82 -9.85 -18.85
N VAL A 182 -3.96 -10.50 -19.10
CA VAL A 182 -5.23 -9.82 -19.35
C VAL A 182 -5.64 -8.86 -18.21
N THR A 183 -5.38 -9.23 -16.95
CA THR A 183 -5.67 -8.36 -15.81
C THR A 183 -4.62 -7.28 -15.61
N LYS A 184 -3.41 -7.41 -16.16
CA LYS A 184 -2.41 -6.33 -16.17
C LYS A 184 -2.70 -5.25 -17.21
N GLU A 185 -3.50 -5.56 -18.22
CA GLU A 185 -3.81 -4.67 -19.37
C GLU A 185 -5.24 -4.07 -19.30
N THR A 186 -6.00 -4.39 -18.24
CA THR A 186 -7.39 -3.92 -18.10
C THR A 186 -7.51 -2.94 -16.93
N MET A 187 -8.09 -1.77 -17.16
CA MET A 187 -8.42 -0.82 -16.10
C MET A 187 -9.55 -1.37 -15.21
N GLY A 188 -9.42 -1.17 -13.89
CA GLY A 188 -10.39 -1.63 -12.91
C GLY A 188 -9.81 -1.77 -11.50
N TYR A 189 -10.65 -2.07 -10.52
CA TYR A 189 -10.20 -2.27 -9.14
C TYR A 189 -9.90 -3.75 -8.86
N TYR A 190 -8.65 -4.18 -9.06
CA TYR A 190 -8.27 -5.58 -8.80
C TYR A 190 -7.64 -5.73 -7.41
N ALA A 191 -7.10 -4.64 -6.87
CA ALA A 191 -6.35 -4.66 -5.63
C ALA A 191 -7.15 -5.24 -4.45
N GLY A 192 -6.49 -6.10 -3.68
CA GLY A 192 -6.97 -6.62 -2.41
C GLY A 192 -6.15 -6.08 -1.24
N ILE A 193 -6.47 -6.56 -0.04
CA ILE A 193 -5.66 -6.35 1.15
C ILE A 193 -5.50 -7.67 1.90
N VAL A 194 -4.29 -7.92 2.38
CA VAL A 194 -3.92 -9.16 3.08
C VAL A 194 -3.35 -8.80 4.45
N PRO A 195 -3.87 -9.38 5.54
CA PRO A 195 -3.27 -9.20 6.85
C PRO A 195 -1.97 -10.00 6.97
N ILE A 196 -0.92 -9.38 7.52
CA ILE A 196 0.36 -10.02 7.83
C ILE A 196 0.65 -9.83 9.32
N ARG A 197 0.61 -10.94 10.07
CA ARG A 197 0.89 -10.95 11.51
C ARG A 197 2.37 -11.21 11.76
N GLY A 198 3.01 -10.32 12.51
CA GLY A 198 4.40 -10.46 12.94
C GLY A 198 4.56 -10.38 14.45
N PRO A 199 4.59 -11.53 15.15
CA PRO A 199 5.12 -11.60 16.50
C PRO A 199 6.62 -11.25 16.48
N VAL A 200 7.01 -10.30 17.32
CA VAL A 200 8.38 -9.80 17.42
C VAL A 200 9.09 -10.51 18.58
N ASN A 201 9.97 -11.46 18.24
CA ASN A 201 10.80 -12.14 19.21
C ASN A 201 12.15 -11.43 19.34
N VAL A 202 12.38 -10.77 20.47
CA VAL A 202 13.59 -9.97 20.74
C VAL A 202 14.88 -10.79 20.81
N GLU A 203 14.80 -12.10 21.05
CA GLU A 203 15.95 -13.01 21.15
C GLU A 203 16.41 -13.55 19.79
N LYS A 204 15.55 -13.51 18.76
CA LYS A 204 15.93 -13.93 17.41
C LYS A 204 16.85 -12.90 16.76
N THR A 205 17.72 -13.36 15.88
CA THR A 205 18.46 -12.45 14.99
C THR A 205 17.52 -11.80 13.98
N PHE A 206 17.92 -10.66 13.42
CA PHE A 206 17.15 -10.03 12.35
C PHE A 206 17.05 -10.93 11.13
N SER A 207 18.16 -11.56 10.72
CA SER A 207 18.18 -12.44 9.54
C SER A 207 17.25 -13.65 9.70
N ALA A 208 17.16 -14.23 10.90
CA ALA A 208 16.22 -15.29 11.21
C ALA A 208 14.77 -14.81 11.12
N SER A 209 14.47 -13.66 11.71
CA SER A 209 13.14 -13.03 11.66
C SER A 209 12.73 -12.68 10.22
N LEU A 210 13.69 -12.21 9.41
CA LEU A 210 13.49 -11.90 7.99
C LEU A 210 13.12 -13.13 7.17
N ARG A 211 13.88 -14.22 7.30
CA ARG A 211 13.58 -15.47 6.56
C ARG A 211 12.20 -16.02 6.93
N GLU A 212 11.87 -16.03 8.22
CA GLU A 212 10.55 -16.49 8.68
C GLU A 212 9.43 -15.59 8.13
N MET A 213 9.59 -14.26 8.24
CA MET A 213 8.58 -13.32 7.74
C MET A 213 8.43 -13.39 6.23
N HIS A 214 9.51 -13.64 5.50
CA HIS A 214 9.46 -13.80 4.05
C HIS A 214 8.61 -15.00 3.64
N GLN A 215 8.87 -16.17 4.24
CA GLN A 215 8.06 -17.37 4.01
C GLN A 215 6.60 -17.14 4.42
N LYS A 216 6.39 -16.57 5.61
CA LYS A 216 5.06 -16.25 6.14
C LYS A 216 4.26 -15.33 5.19
N THR A 217 4.91 -14.31 4.66
CA THR A 217 4.31 -13.39 3.69
C THR A 217 3.90 -14.13 2.41
N ALA A 218 4.76 -15.04 1.91
CA ALA A 218 4.46 -15.86 0.74
C ALA A 218 3.24 -16.76 0.98
N ASP A 219 3.15 -17.40 2.16
CA ASP A 219 2.02 -18.24 2.53
C ASP A 219 0.71 -17.43 2.64
N CYS A 220 0.77 -16.22 3.23
CA CYS A 220 -0.34 -15.28 3.28
C CYS A 220 -0.84 -14.89 1.88
N PHE A 221 0.07 -14.59 0.95
CA PHE A 221 -0.30 -14.26 -0.43
C PHE A 221 -0.85 -15.46 -1.19
N ALA A 222 -0.26 -16.65 -1.02
CA ALA A 222 -0.74 -17.88 -1.63
C ALA A 222 -2.16 -18.24 -1.17
N ASN A 223 -2.52 -17.88 0.06
CA ASN A 223 -3.84 -18.13 0.67
C ASN A 223 -4.77 -16.91 0.66
N ALA A 224 -4.42 -15.83 -0.05
CA ALA A 224 -5.29 -14.66 -0.15
C ALA A 224 -6.70 -15.05 -0.65
N ILE A 225 -7.71 -14.42 -0.06
CA ILE A 225 -9.14 -14.53 -0.39
C ILE A 225 -9.74 -13.13 -0.40
N PRO A 226 -10.96 -12.91 -0.95
CA PRO A 226 -11.63 -11.63 -0.84
C PRO A 226 -11.70 -11.19 0.62
N PHE A 227 -11.29 -9.96 0.90
CA PHE A 227 -11.16 -9.49 2.29
C PHE A 227 -12.47 -9.55 3.08
N ALA A 228 -13.61 -9.35 2.40
CA ALA A 228 -14.93 -9.48 3.01
C ALA A 228 -15.20 -10.91 3.51
N GLU A 229 -14.82 -11.93 2.76
CA GLU A 229 -14.93 -13.35 3.16
C GLU A 229 -14.05 -13.64 4.37
N LEU A 230 -12.83 -13.08 4.40
CA LEU A 230 -11.92 -13.22 5.54
C LEU A 230 -12.49 -12.57 6.81
N ALA A 231 -12.96 -11.33 6.70
CA ALA A 231 -13.58 -10.59 7.80
C ALA A 231 -14.79 -11.34 8.36
N GLN A 232 -15.67 -11.84 7.49
CA GLN A 232 -16.83 -12.65 7.88
C GLN A 232 -16.41 -13.95 8.55
N ALA A 233 -15.43 -14.67 8.02
CA ALA A 233 -14.98 -15.95 8.56
C ALA A 233 -14.31 -15.84 9.94
N LEU A 234 -13.70 -14.69 10.24
CA LEU A 234 -13.11 -14.38 11.55
C LEU A 234 -14.13 -13.76 12.53
N GLY A 235 -15.35 -13.46 12.07
CA GLY A 235 -16.37 -12.79 12.89
C GLY A 235 -16.01 -11.35 13.23
N ASP A 236 -15.16 -10.71 12.42
CA ASP A 236 -14.70 -9.34 12.64
C ASP A 236 -15.11 -8.44 11.47
N ALA A 237 -16.30 -7.87 11.56
CA ALA A 237 -16.85 -6.96 10.56
C ALA A 237 -16.33 -5.51 10.70
N GLY A 238 -15.40 -5.23 11.62
CA GLY A 238 -15.06 -3.88 12.03
C GLY A 238 -16.17 -3.21 12.85
N ALA A 239 -15.98 -1.92 13.14
CA ALA A 239 -16.96 -1.09 13.84
C ALA A 239 -16.80 0.37 13.39
N PRO A 240 -17.77 1.27 13.61
CA PRO A 240 -17.57 2.69 13.34
C PRO A 240 -16.25 3.21 13.96
N GLY A 241 -15.37 3.78 13.14
CA GLY A 241 -14.04 4.24 13.57
C GLY A 241 -12.92 3.17 13.52
N HIS A 242 -13.27 1.90 13.36
CA HIS A 242 -12.38 0.74 13.35
C HIS A 242 -12.46 -0.07 12.06
N ASN A 243 -11.31 -0.47 11.54
CA ASN A 243 -11.28 -1.36 10.38
C ASN A 243 -11.51 -2.82 10.81
N PRO A 244 -12.06 -3.66 9.92
CA PRO A 244 -12.01 -5.10 10.10
C PRO A 244 -10.56 -5.57 10.23
N ILE A 245 -10.28 -6.46 11.18
CA ILE A 245 -9.03 -7.21 11.39
C ILE A 245 -7.82 -6.36 11.84
N PHE A 246 -7.48 -5.26 11.17
CA PHE A 246 -6.26 -4.49 11.44
C PHE A 246 -6.45 -2.98 11.27
N GLU A 247 -5.72 -2.20 12.05
CA GLU A 247 -5.78 -0.72 12.02
C GLU A 247 -4.56 -0.08 11.34
N ILE A 248 -3.50 -0.85 11.16
CA ILE A 248 -2.24 -0.40 10.57
C ILE A 248 -2.11 -0.91 9.15
N ARG A 249 -1.70 -0.02 8.25
CA ARG A 249 -1.29 -0.38 6.89
C ARG A 249 0.21 -0.25 6.74
N PHE A 250 0.79 -1.24 6.08
CA PHE A 250 2.17 -1.18 5.60
C PHE A 250 2.18 -1.56 4.11
N ALA A 251 2.77 -0.71 3.27
CA ALA A 251 2.82 -0.93 1.84
C ALA A 251 4.20 -0.58 1.27
N LEU A 252 4.68 -1.41 0.35
CA LEU A 252 5.72 -1.04 -0.62
C LEU A 252 5.04 -0.80 -1.96
N GLN A 253 4.98 0.44 -2.40
CA GLN A 253 4.35 0.87 -3.64
C GLN A 253 5.33 0.67 -4.80
N ASN A 254 5.04 -0.30 -5.65
CA ASN A 254 5.84 -0.65 -6.83
C ASN A 254 5.02 -0.59 -8.14
N HIS A 255 4.00 0.28 -8.17
CA HIS A 255 3.16 0.43 -9.35
C HIS A 255 4.00 0.89 -10.57
N PRO A 256 3.82 0.28 -11.75
CA PRO A 256 4.50 0.71 -12.96
C PRO A 256 3.91 2.05 -13.40
N ILE A 257 4.56 3.13 -13.01
CA ILE A 257 4.20 4.47 -13.46
C ILE A 257 5.22 4.83 -14.53
N PRO A 258 4.79 5.00 -15.79
CA PRO A 258 5.72 5.36 -16.85
C PRO A 258 6.22 6.79 -16.67
N ASP A 259 7.44 7.04 -17.15
CA ASP A 259 7.89 8.40 -17.37
C ASP A 259 6.96 9.11 -18.35
N VAL A 260 6.54 10.32 -17.98
CA VAL A 260 5.62 11.11 -18.81
C VAL A 260 6.44 11.90 -19.82
N ALA A 261 6.52 11.38 -21.05
CA ALA A 261 7.13 12.05 -22.19
C ALA A 261 6.06 12.47 -23.21
N LEU A 262 5.80 13.77 -23.29
CA LEU A 262 4.80 14.34 -24.18
C LEU A 262 5.49 15.32 -25.16
N PRO A 263 5.45 15.09 -26.48
CA PRO A 263 6.07 15.98 -27.46
C PRO A 263 5.63 17.44 -27.27
N GLY A 264 6.60 18.35 -27.14
CA GLY A 264 6.33 19.78 -26.96
C GLY A 264 5.95 20.18 -25.52
N LEU A 265 5.98 19.27 -24.55
CA LEU A 265 5.65 19.56 -23.15
C LEU A 265 6.73 19.02 -22.19
N SER A 266 7.01 19.80 -21.14
CA SER A 266 7.68 19.28 -19.95
C SER A 266 6.61 18.89 -18.93
N ALA A 267 6.46 17.60 -18.66
CA ALA A 267 5.43 17.08 -17.77
C ALA A 267 6.04 16.45 -16.51
N LYS A 268 5.38 16.67 -15.37
CA LYS A 268 5.76 16.05 -14.10
C LYS A 268 4.53 15.41 -13.46
N LEU A 269 4.51 14.08 -13.41
CA LEU A 269 3.42 13.35 -12.77
C LEU A 269 3.50 13.47 -11.25
N ARG A 270 2.33 13.65 -10.63
CA ARG A 270 2.15 13.67 -9.18
C ARG A 270 0.91 12.88 -8.82
N MET A 271 1.09 11.65 -8.38
CA MET A 271 0.00 10.84 -7.83
C MET A 271 -0.19 11.20 -6.36
N ARG A 272 -1.44 11.42 -5.96
CA ARG A 272 -1.80 11.72 -4.58
C ARG A 272 -3.08 10.98 -4.24
N SER A 273 -3.05 10.27 -3.12
CA SER A 273 -4.28 9.86 -2.45
C SER A 273 -5.00 11.12 -1.94
N THR A 274 -6.33 11.12 -1.99
CA THR A 274 -7.18 12.15 -1.36
C THR A 274 -7.13 12.08 0.17
N GLY A 275 -6.39 11.11 0.74
CA GLY A 275 -6.19 10.99 2.17
C GLY A 275 -7.39 10.37 2.89
N THR A 276 -8.27 9.67 2.17
CA THR A 276 -9.30 8.81 2.76
C THR A 276 -8.68 7.47 3.16
N ALA A 277 -7.63 7.49 3.97
CA ALA A 277 -7.15 6.25 4.57
C ALA A 277 -8.21 5.78 5.56
N ARG A 278 -8.64 4.53 5.46
CA ARG A 278 -9.53 3.97 6.49
C ARG A 278 -8.75 3.60 7.75
N TYR A 279 -7.44 3.46 7.63
CA TYR A 279 -6.50 3.04 8.68
C TYR A 279 -6.32 4.10 9.76
N HIS A 280 -5.89 3.69 10.96
CA HIS A 280 -5.48 4.62 12.01
C HIS A 280 -4.12 5.25 11.65
N LEU A 281 -3.20 4.41 11.17
CA LEU A 281 -1.88 4.83 10.68
C LEU A 281 -1.45 3.94 9.51
N ALA A 282 -0.85 4.55 8.49
CA ALA A 282 -0.30 3.87 7.33
C ALA A 282 1.14 4.32 7.10
N CYS A 283 2.01 3.36 6.81
CA CYS A 283 3.37 3.57 6.31
C CYS A 283 3.43 3.07 4.86
N GLU A 284 3.63 3.99 3.93
CA GLU A 284 3.74 3.70 2.50
C GLU A 284 5.14 4.05 2.02
N VAL A 285 5.89 3.04 1.57
CA VAL A 285 7.24 3.20 1.04
C VAL A 285 7.18 3.14 -0.48
N THR A 286 7.84 4.07 -1.16
CA THR A 286 7.96 4.08 -2.63
C THR A 286 9.44 4.16 -3.01
N GLU A 287 9.85 3.42 -4.04
CA GLU A 287 11.18 3.61 -4.63
C GLU A 287 11.17 4.90 -5.49
N GLU A 288 11.90 5.93 -5.05
CA GLU A 288 12.02 7.21 -5.76
C GLU A 288 13.49 7.39 -6.20
N GLY A 289 13.77 7.05 -7.46
CA GLY A 289 15.14 6.98 -7.96
C GLY A 289 15.96 5.96 -7.17
N GLU A 290 17.06 6.40 -6.55
CA GLU A 290 17.91 5.55 -5.71
C GLU A 290 17.47 5.52 -4.23
N GLN A 291 16.56 6.39 -3.83
CA GLN A 291 16.09 6.55 -2.45
C GLN A 291 14.79 5.79 -2.20
N LEU A 292 14.35 5.76 -0.94
CA LEU A 292 13.00 5.34 -0.57
C LEU A 292 12.24 6.54 0.01
N GLU A 293 11.17 6.99 -0.64
CA GLU A 293 10.21 7.91 -0.03
C GLU A 293 9.37 7.11 0.97
N VAL A 294 9.28 7.58 2.22
CA VAL A 294 8.46 7.00 3.27
C VAL A 294 7.39 8.00 3.66
N VAL A 295 6.15 7.66 3.32
CA VAL A 295 4.97 8.47 3.55
C VAL A 295 4.18 7.89 4.72
N TRP A 296 3.91 8.73 5.70
CA TRP A 296 3.02 8.40 6.81
C TRP A 296 1.68 9.11 6.64
N LEU A 297 0.60 8.36 6.77
CA LEU A 297 -0.76 8.89 6.83
C LEU A 297 -1.37 8.46 8.16
N PHE A 298 -1.82 9.42 8.97
CA PHE A 298 -2.36 9.12 10.29
C PHE A 298 -3.47 10.06 10.69
N ARG A 299 -4.36 9.59 11.57
CA ARG A 299 -5.44 10.38 12.14
C ARG A 299 -4.88 11.30 13.24
N PRO A 300 -4.95 12.63 13.11
CA PRO A 300 -4.39 13.55 14.10
C PRO A 300 -5.10 13.48 15.47
N GLN A 301 -6.29 12.88 15.53
CA GLN A 301 -7.01 12.61 16.78
C GLN A 301 -6.42 11.44 17.57
N LEU A 302 -5.69 10.53 16.90
CA LEU A 302 -5.10 9.34 17.51
C LEU A 302 -3.59 9.47 17.73
N PHE A 303 -2.91 10.23 16.87
CA PHE A 303 -1.46 10.38 16.92
C PHE A 303 -1.04 11.84 16.75
N GLN A 304 -0.13 12.29 17.60
CA GLN A 304 0.56 13.55 17.43
C GLN A 304 1.66 13.39 16.37
N GLN A 305 1.92 14.45 15.59
CA GLN A 305 2.93 14.42 14.53
C GLN A 305 4.32 14.00 15.07
N ALA A 306 4.72 14.52 16.24
CA ALA A 306 6.00 14.19 16.86
C ALA A 306 6.13 12.68 17.20
N GLU A 307 5.03 12.01 17.54
CA GLU A 307 5.05 10.57 17.83
C GLU A 307 5.31 9.75 16.57
N VAL A 308 4.71 10.15 15.45
CA VAL A 308 4.90 9.50 14.15
C VAL A 308 6.30 9.80 13.58
N GLU A 309 6.83 11.01 13.79
CA GLU A 309 8.22 11.35 13.46
C GLU A 309 9.21 10.49 14.26
N ASN A 310 8.94 10.25 15.54
CA ASN A 310 9.75 9.35 16.38
C ASN A 310 9.71 7.91 15.87
N LEU A 311 8.53 7.40 15.50
CA LEU A 311 8.39 6.08 14.87
C LEU A 311 9.16 6.00 13.55
N GLY A 312 9.10 7.06 12.72
CA GLY A 312 9.86 7.15 11.47
C GLY A 312 11.36 7.07 11.67
N ARG A 313 11.91 7.83 12.63
CA ARG A 313 13.35 7.77 12.98
C ARG A 313 13.75 6.41 13.53
N LEU A 314 12.89 5.79 14.34
CA LEU A 314 13.13 4.45 14.86
C LEU A 314 13.12 3.40 13.75
N PHE A 315 12.19 3.50 12.79
CA PHE A 315 12.14 2.60 11.63
C PHE A 315 13.41 2.70 10.79
N GLU A 316 13.87 3.92 10.49
CA GLU A 316 15.13 4.15 9.79
C GLU A 316 16.33 3.56 10.55
N SER A 317 16.41 3.82 11.86
CA SER A 317 17.50 3.34 12.71
C SER A 317 17.56 1.81 12.79
N VAL A 318 16.41 1.15 12.99
CA VAL A 318 16.31 -0.31 13.01
C VAL A 318 16.75 -0.89 11.67
N LEU A 319 16.28 -0.33 10.56
CA LEU A 319 16.66 -0.79 9.21
C LEU A 319 18.16 -0.62 8.96
N ALA A 320 18.72 0.53 9.33
CA ALA A 320 20.15 0.81 9.15
C ALA A 320 21.03 -0.13 9.98
N THR A 321 20.66 -0.38 11.24
CA THR A 321 21.38 -1.33 12.09
C THR A 321 21.23 -2.76 11.59
N ALA A 322 20.04 -3.18 11.18
CA ALA A 322 19.81 -4.49 10.59
C ALA A 322 20.65 -4.73 9.32
N CYS A 323 20.83 -3.70 8.48
CA CYS A 323 21.69 -3.78 7.30
C CYS A 323 23.18 -3.94 7.64
N ARG A 324 23.66 -3.38 8.75
CA ARG A 324 25.06 -3.50 9.20
C ARG A 324 25.32 -4.80 9.95
N THR A 325 24.40 -5.21 10.81
CA THR A 325 24.55 -6.35 11.73
C THR A 325 23.32 -7.26 11.68
N PRO A 326 23.06 -7.97 10.56
CA PRO A 326 21.85 -8.77 10.41
C PRO A 326 21.78 -9.98 11.36
N GLU A 327 22.91 -10.39 11.91
CA GLU A 327 22.99 -11.45 12.93
C GLU A 327 22.85 -10.94 14.37
N ALA A 328 22.68 -9.62 14.57
CA ALA A 328 22.33 -9.09 15.88
C ALA A 328 20.92 -9.52 16.27
N ARG A 329 20.71 -9.74 17.57
CA ARG A 329 19.37 -9.97 18.15
C ARG A 329 18.50 -8.75 17.93
N VAL A 330 17.20 -8.97 17.74
CA VAL A 330 16.21 -7.91 17.57
C VAL A 330 16.23 -6.91 18.73
N ALA A 331 16.47 -7.36 19.97
CA ALA A 331 16.66 -6.49 21.14
C ALA A 331 17.68 -5.35 20.87
N ALA A 332 18.86 -5.72 20.38
CA ALA A 332 19.99 -4.81 20.17
C ALA A 332 19.76 -3.81 19.03
N LEU A 333 18.86 -4.09 18.09
CA LEU A 333 18.53 -3.15 17.00
C LEU A 333 17.73 -1.94 17.47
N THR A 334 17.07 -2.10 18.60
CA THR A 334 16.14 -1.10 19.10
C THR A 334 16.80 -0.17 20.11
N GLU A 335 17.88 -0.59 20.76
CA GLU A 335 18.63 0.22 21.73
C GLU A 335 19.20 1.47 21.07
N SER A 336 18.75 2.64 21.50
CA SER A 336 19.34 3.91 21.08
C SER A 336 20.79 3.93 21.57
N SER A 337 21.75 4.19 20.68
CA SER A 337 23.07 4.66 21.10
C SER A 337 22.82 5.91 21.96
N SER A 338 23.14 5.78 23.24
CA SER A 338 22.87 6.78 24.28
C SER A 338 23.65 8.07 24.04
#